data_AF-A0A8H6ZWU8-F1
#
_entry.id   AF-A0A8H6ZWU8-F1
#
_cell.length_a   1.000
_cell.length_b   1.000
_cell.length_c   1.000
_cell.angle_alpha   90.00
_cell.angle_beta   90.00
_cell.angle_gamma   90.00
#
_symmetry.space_group_name_H-M   'P 1'
#
loop_
_entity.id
_entity.type
_entity.pdbx_description
1 polymer ?
#
loop_
_entity_poly.entity_id
_entity_poly.type
_entity_poly.pdbx_seq_one_letter_code
_entity_poly.pdbx_strand_id
1 'polypeptide(L)'
;MGAKIHTLIEKPFGPYPQYQILADKWQPSSTKIPTLTDVFLYANGRVIGLDDTEVLYPPPASVPHPAKSDIQWYGVLTVDKLKWLSDQGRAWLEADLQKRDIDLHINKASSGLTLDALYGSKKDEGLKIRVYLQGEKHASITYFVDNVHPTKMILTSRLYRPATRPTDAIQRRYIVESLDIDMIPTSRNFLARYQLLASMEHIVSTDPSPPPRALRDIEYWISGYLRCRPAIEQHRRYIFAPPDDDADDADDRDDDPNHDPNPGEPTTPRYLRHLHRCTVAGMFAAQAEWMLAQQLGPQPERRIVDLRVWYAFCAEVRHIRSKVPESGGWGRPYGYKEKDADNGKTLKEFIQKKFFVPDSRIKRLEKACKKSSTLPTRTPTPEREDTRPSPVALQHHYDSDFTDNLSSSSEASDPDSTSITSIPMADLASVPAFCFTRPSLPAGIFFWKCPGHGCDFRLDLMHPDKSSATIDPRHIAWLKNPQSWRNTAEPRLRERFDAIVSAHYLQHIRAVDLDYEIVLEAQRITFSRKRAPTPERTPPPPPRKKIKVEEVEPTTHYPRLSRSRQSSNRPTPGASRVFIR
;
A
#
# COMPACT_ATOMS: atom_id res chain seq x y z
N MET A 1 -40.27 -22.32 4.56
CA MET A 1 -39.58 -23.20 5.54
C MET A 1 -38.07 -22.97 5.61
N GLY A 2 -37.42 -22.50 4.52
CA GLY A 2 -35.96 -22.27 4.46
C GLY A 2 -35.39 -21.22 5.43
N ALA A 3 -36.07 -20.08 5.65
CA ALA A 3 -35.54 -19.01 6.51
C ALA A 3 -35.18 -19.45 7.95
N LYS A 4 -35.92 -20.41 8.53
CA LYS A 4 -35.67 -20.92 9.89
C LYS A 4 -34.48 -21.89 9.96
N ILE A 5 -34.20 -22.62 8.87
CA ILE A 5 -33.06 -23.55 8.80
C ILE A 5 -31.75 -22.76 8.64
N HIS A 6 -31.75 -21.68 7.87
CA HIS A 6 -30.59 -20.78 7.77
C HIS A 6 -30.20 -20.21 9.14
N THR A 7 -31.17 -19.81 9.96
CA THR A 7 -30.91 -19.32 11.33
C THR A 7 -30.23 -20.38 12.23
N LEU A 8 -30.53 -21.68 12.03
CA LEU A 8 -29.92 -22.77 12.82
C LEU A 8 -28.41 -22.91 12.56
N ILE A 9 -28.01 -22.74 11.31
CA ILE A 9 -26.63 -22.95 10.85
C ILE A 9 -25.84 -21.65 10.72
N GLU A 10 -26.47 -20.51 10.99
CA GLU A 10 -25.85 -19.19 10.95
C GLU A 10 -24.66 -19.12 11.90
N LYS A 11 -24.75 -19.68 13.11
CA LYS A 11 -23.61 -19.74 14.04
C LYS A 11 -22.89 -21.10 13.96
N PRO A 12 -21.54 -21.11 14.02
CA PRO A 12 -20.82 -22.37 14.08
C PRO A 12 -21.23 -23.19 15.32
N PHE A 13 -21.14 -24.51 15.21
CA PHE A 13 -21.35 -25.44 16.33
C PHE A 13 -20.04 -25.73 17.05
N GLY A 14 -20.07 -26.13 18.33
CA GLY A 14 -18.88 -26.43 19.14
C GLY A 14 -18.61 -25.41 20.25
N PRO A 15 -17.37 -25.31 20.77
CA PRO A 15 -16.13 -25.87 20.21
C PRO A 15 -15.98 -27.38 20.38
N TYR A 16 -15.39 -28.03 19.38
CA TYR A 16 -15.10 -29.46 19.40
C TYR A 16 -13.61 -29.75 19.25
N PRO A 17 -13.05 -30.72 20.00
CA PRO A 17 -11.68 -31.16 19.77
C PRO A 17 -11.53 -31.80 18.39
N GLN A 18 -10.60 -31.31 17.59
CA GLN A 18 -10.42 -31.77 16.19
C GLN A 18 -10.23 -33.28 16.07
N TYR A 19 -9.61 -33.93 17.06
CA TYR A 19 -9.27 -35.35 17.05
C TYR A 19 -10.49 -36.24 17.33
N GLN A 20 -11.55 -35.68 17.91
CA GLN A 20 -12.81 -36.38 18.16
C GLN A 20 -13.82 -36.14 17.05
N ILE A 21 -13.97 -34.90 16.59
CA ILE A 21 -15.02 -34.57 15.62
C ILE A 21 -14.68 -34.99 14.19
N LEU A 22 -13.41 -34.94 13.78
CA LEU A 22 -12.99 -35.25 12.42
C LEU A 22 -12.41 -36.66 12.30
N ALA A 23 -12.77 -37.38 11.24
CA ALA A 23 -12.30 -38.73 10.96
C ALA A 23 -10.77 -38.79 10.77
N ASP A 24 -10.13 -39.90 11.11
CA ASP A 24 -8.67 -40.03 11.03
C ASP A 24 -8.11 -39.81 9.62
N LYS A 25 -8.78 -40.32 8.59
CA LYS A 25 -8.36 -40.24 7.18
C LYS A 25 -9.08 -39.15 6.39
N TRP A 26 -9.53 -38.08 7.05
CA TRP A 26 -10.33 -37.06 6.37
C TRP A 26 -9.52 -36.11 5.48
N GLN A 27 -8.20 -35.97 5.72
CA GLN A 27 -7.38 -35.00 5.00
C GLN A 27 -7.12 -35.47 3.55
N PRO A 28 -7.62 -34.75 2.52
CA PRO A 28 -7.68 -35.26 1.15
C PRO A 28 -6.32 -35.55 0.49
N SER A 29 -5.28 -34.79 0.83
CA SER A 29 -3.88 -34.98 0.41
C SER A 29 -3.00 -33.85 0.98
N SER A 30 -1.69 -33.85 0.70
CA SER A 30 -0.80 -32.71 0.96
C SER A 30 -1.13 -31.46 0.14
N THR A 31 -1.79 -31.63 -1.02
CA THR A 31 -2.14 -30.55 -1.96
C THR A 31 -3.53 -29.98 -1.74
N LYS A 32 -4.44 -30.74 -1.14
CA LYS A 32 -5.80 -30.29 -0.81
C LYS A 32 -5.98 -30.38 0.69
N ILE A 33 -5.58 -29.31 1.38
CA ILE A 33 -5.73 -29.17 2.82
C ILE A 33 -6.94 -28.27 3.12
N PRO A 34 -7.68 -28.56 4.21
CA PRO A 34 -8.88 -27.83 4.59
C PRO A 34 -8.57 -26.38 5.01
N THR A 35 -9.56 -25.51 4.87
CA THR A 35 -9.47 -24.09 5.23
C THR A 35 -10.19 -23.79 6.54
N LEU A 36 -9.55 -23.00 7.38
CA LEU A 36 -10.12 -22.43 8.60
C LEU A 36 -10.34 -20.93 8.43
N THR A 37 -11.44 -20.46 8.98
CA THR A 37 -11.77 -19.03 9.15
C THR A 37 -11.83 -18.69 10.63
N ASP A 38 -11.73 -17.41 10.96
CA ASP A 38 -11.88 -16.91 12.33
C ASP A 38 -10.93 -17.59 13.33
N VAL A 39 -9.66 -17.75 12.91
CA VAL A 39 -8.66 -18.48 13.69
C VAL A 39 -8.09 -17.59 14.79
N PHE A 40 -8.04 -18.12 16.01
CA PHE A 40 -7.33 -17.50 17.12
C PHE A 40 -6.44 -18.47 17.89
N LEU A 41 -5.39 -17.93 18.51
CA LEU A 41 -4.51 -18.68 19.41
C LEU A 41 -4.80 -18.31 20.86
N TYR A 42 -4.75 -19.30 21.74
CA TYR A 42 -5.04 -19.12 23.16
C TYR A 42 -3.93 -19.78 24.00
N ALA A 43 -3.35 -19.01 24.91
CA ALA A 43 -2.44 -19.54 25.92
C ALA A 43 -2.48 -18.68 27.18
N ASN A 44 -2.20 -19.29 28.33
CA ASN A 44 -2.15 -18.62 29.63
C ASN A 44 -3.42 -17.79 29.94
N GLY A 45 -4.60 -18.33 29.59
CA GLY A 45 -5.89 -17.71 29.91
C GLY A 45 -6.29 -16.52 29.02
N ARG A 46 -5.59 -16.27 27.90
CA ARG A 46 -5.91 -15.16 26.99
C ARG A 46 -5.66 -15.51 25.53
N VAL A 47 -6.30 -14.76 24.63
CA VAL A 47 -5.96 -14.73 23.21
C VAL A 47 -4.57 -14.14 23.04
N ILE A 48 -3.75 -14.76 22.19
CA ILE A 48 -2.39 -14.33 21.87
C ILE A 48 -2.22 -14.22 20.36
N GLY A 49 -1.27 -13.40 19.92
CA GLY A 49 -0.99 -13.22 18.50
C GLY A 49 0.26 -13.94 18.02
N LEU A 50 0.46 -13.90 16.70
CA LEU A 50 1.63 -14.49 16.06
C LEU A 50 2.94 -13.77 16.44
N ASP A 51 2.87 -12.51 16.87
CA ASP A 51 4.04 -11.80 17.39
C ASP A 51 4.54 -12.42 18.71
N ASP A 52 3.67 -13.08 19.47
CA ASP A 52 3.97 -13.71 20.76
C ASP A 52 4.42 -15.18 20.63
N THR A 53 4.06 -15.85 19.54
CA THR A 53 4.31 -17.29 19.35
C THR A 53 5.39 -17.58 18.32
N GLU A 54 5.50 -16.77 17.25
CA GLU A 54 6.41 -17.01 16.13
C GLU A 54 7.75 -16.30 16.34
N VAL A 55 8.51 -16.80 17.33
CA VAL A 55 9.85 -16.32 17.67
C VAL A 55 10.93 -16.95 16.79
N LEU A 56 11.92 -16.15 16.38
CA LEU A 56 13.02 -16.62 15.52
C LEU A 56 13.96 -17.58 16.23
N TYR A 57 14.26 -17.30 17.49
CA TYR A 57 15.10 -18.12 18.35
C TYR A 57 14.33 -18.44 19.63
N PRO A 58 14.48 -19.66 20.18
CA PRO A 58 13.81 -20.02 21.42
C PRO A 58 14.19 -19.07 22.56
N PRO A 59 13.22 -18.55 23.34
CA PRO A 59 13.50 -17.70 24.48
C PRO A 59 14.32 -18.47 25.55
N PRO A 60 15.34 -17.84 26.17
CA PRO A 60 16.14 -18.48 27.22
C PRO A 60 15.28 -19.00 28.36
N ALA A 61 15.62 -20.13 28.99
CA ALA A 61 14.81 -20.79 30.03
C ALA A 61 14.33 -19.82 31.14
N SER A 62 15.17 -18.86 31.52
CA SER A 62 14.91 -17.84 32.55
C SER A 62 13.87 -16.77 32.19
N VAL A 63 13.49 -16.63 30.92
CA VAL A 63 12.55 -15.58 30.46
C VAL A 63 11.16 -16.18 30.25
N PRO A 64 10.13 -15.79 31.03
CA PRO A 64 8.76 -16.21 30.78
C PRO A 64 8.31 -15.69 29.40
N HIS A 65 7.76 -16.56 28.55
CA HIS A 65 7.34 -16.18 27.20
C HIS A 65 6.19 -17.08 26.71
N PRO A 66 5.14 -16.52 26.04
CA PRO A 66 4.01 -17.31 25.52
C PRO A 66 4.42 -18.45 24.59
N ALA A 67 5.45 -18.26 23.78
CA ALA A 67 6.02 -19.32 22.94
C ALA A 67 6.51 -20.58 23.69
N LYS A 68 6.60 -20.56 25.03
CA LYS A 68 6.96 -21.73 25.85
C LYS A 68 5.77 -22.49 26.43
N SER A 69 4.58 -21.91 26.42
CA SER A 69 3.35 -22.57 26.89
C SER A 69 2.75 -23.45 25.81
N ASP A 70 1.91 -24.41 26.22
CA ASP A 70 1.08 -25.17 25.30
C ASP A 70 0.06 -24.22 24.65
N ILE A 71 0.20 -24.02 23.34
CA ILE A 71 -0.64 -23.09 22.57
C ILE A 71 -1.82 -23.88 22.02
N GLN A 72 -3.02 -23.53 22.48
CA GLN A 72 -4.25 -23.98 21.85
C GLN A 72 -4.57 -23.07 20.67
N TRP A 73 -5.15 -23.62 19.63
CA TRP A 73 -5.76 -22.86 18.55
C TRP A 73 -7.23 -23.20 18.45
N TYR A 74 -7.97 -22.23 17.95
CA TYR A 74 -9.36 -22.39 17.59
C TYR A 74 -9.58 -21.85 16.19
N GLY A 75 -10.60 -22.36 15.49
CA GLY A 75 -10.96 -21.88 14.17
C GLY A 75 -12.20 -22.56 13.61
N VAL A 76 -12.90 -21.87 12.72
CA VAL A 76 -14.12 -22.34 12.07
C VAL A 76 -13.80 -23.11 10.81
N LEU A 77 -14.24 -24.36 10.75
CA LEU A 77 -14.22 -25.20 9.55
C LEU A 77 -15.63 -25.32 8.98
N THR A 78 -15.80 -25.04 7.69
CA THR A 78 -17.00 -25.46 6.95
C THR A 78 -16.86 -26.93 6.57
N VAL A 79 -17.82 -27.76 6.99
CA VAL A 79 -17.78 -29.20 6.72
C VAL A 79 -18.43 -29.45 5.36
N ASP A 80 -17.64 -29.60 4.30
CA ASP A 80 -18.20 -29.77 2.96
C ASP A 80 -18.86 -31.14 2.74
N LYS A 81 -18.29 -32.16 3.38
CA LYS A 81 -18.68 -33.56 3.20
C LYS A 81 -18.82 -34.24 4.56
N LEU A 82 -19.97 -34.89 4.80
CA LEU A 82 -20.24 -35.60 6.07
C LEU A 82 -19.19 -36.68 6.39
N LYS A 83 -18.57 -37.28 5.37
CA LYS A 83 -17.44 -38.23 5.53
C LYS A 83 -16.18 -37.63 6.17
N TRP A 84 -16.11 -36.30 6.35
CA TRP A 84 -15.04 -35.66 7.09
C TRP A 84 -15.20 -35.85 8.60
N LEU A 85 -16.43 -36.06 9.07
CA LEU A 85 -16.72 -36.29 10.47
C LEU A 85 -16.42 -37.74 10.83
N SER A 86 -15.96 -37.96 12.06
CA SER A 86 -15.96 -39.29 12.66
C SER A 86 -17.40 -39.69 13.01
N ASP A 87 -17.66 -40.97 13.26
CA ASP A 87 -18.99 -41.42 13.70
C ASP A 87 -19.42 -40.72 15.01
N GLN A 88 -18.48 -40.55 15.94
CA GLN A 88 -18.68 -39.82 17.18
C GLN A 88 -18.98 -38.34 16.94
N GLY A 89 -18.20 -37.70 16.06
CA GLY A 89 -18.36 -36.29 15.70
C GLY A 89 -19.69 -36.02 15.00
N ARG A 90 -20.12 -36.95 14.14
CA ARG A 90 -21.41 -36.92 13.49
C ARG A 90 -22.55 -36.99 14.50
N ALA A 91 -22.48 -37.92 15.45
CA ALA A 91 -23.49 -38.05 16.51
C ALA A 91 -23.58 -36.78 17.38
N TRP A 92 -22.45 -36.19 17.77
CA TRP A 92 -22.42 -34.93 18.53
C TRP A 92 -23.02 -33.76 17.76
N LEU A 93 -22.61 -33.59 16.50
CA LEU A 93 -23.08 -32.48 15.69
C LEU A 93 -24.57 -32.58 15.39
N GLU A 94 -25.08 -33.79 15.16
CA GLU A 94 -26.51 -34.03 14.95
C GLU A 94 -27.33 -33.78 16.23
N ALA A 95 -26.83 -34.20 17.39
CA ALA A 95 -27.48 -33.90 18.68
C ALA A 95 -27.53 -32.39 18.96
N ASP A 96 -26.46 -31.65 18.69
CA ASP A 96 -26.44 -30.20 18.86
C ASP A 96 -27.32 -29.47 17.84
N LEU A 97 -27.42 -29.98 16.60
CA LEU A 97 -28.34 -29.50 15.58
C LEU A 97 -29.80 -29.65 16.04
N GLN A 98 -30.16 -30.84 16.54
CA GLN A 98 -31.50 -31.13 17.06
C GLN A 98 -31.83 -30.27 18.28
N LYS A 99 -30.87 -30.12 19.19
CA LYS A 99 -31.02 -29.26 20.37
C LYS A 99 -31.29 -27.81 19.97
N ARG A 100 -30.50 -27.26 19.04
CA ARG A 100 -30.68 -25.88 18.56
C ARG A 100 -32.02 -25.69 17.85
N ASP A 101 -32.50 -26.69 17.13
CA ASP A 101 -33.82 -26.70 16.50
C ASP A 101 -34.98 -26.72 17.52
N ILE A 102 -34.84 -27.49 18.60
CA ILE A 102 -35.78 -27.46 19.74
C ILE A 102 -35.76 -26.08 20.39
N ASP A 103 -34.59 -25.54 20.70
CA ASP A 103 -34.43 -24.24 21.37
C ASP A 103 -35.02 -23.07 20.55
N LEU A 104 -34.92 -23.12 19.22
CA LEU A 104 -35.53 -22.12 18.33
C LEU A 104 -37.06 -22.24 18.25
N HIS A 105 -37.62 -23.43 18.52
CA HIS A 105 -39.05 -23.69 18.42
C HIS A 105 -39.66 -23.90 19.81
N ILE A 106 -40.18 -22.82 20.39
CA ILE A 106 -40.77 -22.73 21.75
C ILE A 106 -41.74 -23.88 22.09
N ASN A 107 -42.40 -24.50 21.10
CA ASN A 107 -43.40 -25.56 21.28
C ASN A 107 -42.96 -26.95 20.76
N LYS A 108 -41.67 -27.17 20.47
CA LYS A 108 -41.20 -28.43 19.86
C LYS A 108 -40.51 -29.31 20.91
N ALA A 109 -41.10 -30.46 21.23
CA ALA A 109 -40.55 -31.38 22.23
C ALA A 109 -39.42 -32.28 21.70
N SER A 110 -39.34 -32.46 20.38
CA SER A 110 -38.31 -33.27 19.73
C SER A 110 -38.02 -32.79 18.31
N SER A 111 -36.78 -32.94 17.85
CA SER A 111 -36.38 -32.65 16.48
C SER A 111 -36.09 -33.93 15.71
N GLY A 112 -36.68 -34.07 14.52
CA GLY A 112 -36.34 -35.12 13.55
C GLY A 112 -35.28 -34.67 12.53
N LEU A 113 -34.62 -33.53 12.77
CA LEU A 113 -33.62 -33.01 11.85
C LEU A 113 -32.34 -33.86 11.96
N THR A 114 -31.87 -34.35 10.81
CA THR A 114 -30.64 -35.14 10.70
C THR A 114 -29.63 -34.43 9.81
N LEU A 115 -28.36 -34.78 9.95
CA LEU A 115 -27.31 -34.20 9.11
C LEU A 115 -27.49 -34.57 7.63
N ASP A 116 -27.93 -35.80 7.34
CA ASP A 116 -28.21 -36.24 5.97
C ASP A 116 -29.34 -35.43 5.33
N ALA A 117 -30.42 -35.16 6.10
CA ALA A 117 -31.53 -34.34 5.62
C ALA A 117 -31.10 -32.90 5.33
N LEU A 118 -30.19 -32.34 6.13
CA LEU A 118 -29.67 -30.99 5.93
C LEU A 118 -28.74 -30.88 4.72
N TYR A 119 -27.83 -31.85 4.53
CA TYR A 119 -26.84 -31.86 3.45
C TYR A 119 -27.42 -32.27 2.10
N GLY A 120 -28.64 -32.84 2.09
CA GLY A 120 -29.34 -33.26 0.89
C GLY A 120 -28.74 -34.50 0.24
N SER A 121 -29.49 -35.09 -0.69
CA SER A 121 -29.11 -36.33 -1.37
C SER A 121 -28.21 -36.08 -2.58
N LYS A 122 -28.30 -34.90 -3.22
CA LYS A 122 -27.48 -34.54 -4.38
C LYS A 122 -26.29 -33.70 -3.96
N LYS A 123 -25.24 -33.78 -4.78
CA LYS A 123 -24.05 -32.95 -4.66
C LYS A 123 -24.47 -31.47 -4.82
N ASP A 124 -24.07 -30.64 -3.85
CA ASP A 124 -24.24 -29.18 -3.85
C ASP A 124 -25.68 -28.66 -3.65
N GLU A 125 -26.66 -29.52 -3.35
CA GLU A 125 -28.07 -29.14 -3.13
C GLU A 125 -28.41 -28.77 -1.66
N GLY A 126 -27.62 -29.25 -0.69
CA GLY A 126 -27.91 -29.04 0.73
C GLY A 126 -26.94 -28.12 1.48
N LEU A 127 -27.37 -27.70 2.66
CA LEU A 127 -26.72 -26.68 3.47
C LEU A 127 -25.51 -27.24 4.21
N LYS A 128 -24.41 -26.46 4.20
CA LYS A 128 -23.17 -26.83 4.90
C LYS A 128 -23.16 -26.27 6.31
N ILE A 129 -22.73 -27.09 7.26
CA ILE A 129 -22.54 -26.67 8.64
C ILE A 129 -21.12 -26.15 8.85
N ARG A 130 -21.02 -25.11 9.68
CA ARG A 130 -19.76 -24.60 10.22
C ARG A 130 -19.53 -25.14 11.62
N VAL A 131 -18.32 -25.59 11.92
CA VAL A 131 -17.93 -26.10 13.24
C VAL A 131 -16.70 -25.35 13.75
N TYR A 132 -16.75 -24.97 15.02
CA TYR A 132 -15.65 -24.39 15.76
C TYR A 132 -14.75 -25.53 16.24
N LEU A 133 -13.56 -25.63 15.68
CA LEU A 133 -12.57 -26.63 16.04
C LEU A 133 -11.62 -26.08 17.11
N GLN A 134 -11.15 -26.98 17.97
CA GLN A 134 -10.07 -26.74 18.91
C GLN A 134 -8.95 -27.76 18.70
N GLY A 135 -7.70 -27.32 18.78
CA GLY A 135 -6.54 -28.23 18.82
C GLY A 135 -5.30 -27.59 19.43
N GLU A 136 -4.23 -28.37 19.51
CA GLU A 136 -2.92 -27.90 19.98
C GLU A 136 -2.03 -27.56 18.77
N LYS A 137 -1.35 -26.41 18.84
CA LYS A 137 -0.40 -25.97 17.81
C LYS A 137 0.88 -26.77 17.94
N HIS A 138 1.33 -27.39 16.84
CA HIS A 138 2.51 -28.26 16.87
C HIS A 138 3.80 -27.56 16.45
N ALA A 139 3.72 -26.75 15.38
CA ALA A 139 4.86 -26.13 14.74
C ALA A 139 4.64 -24.63 14.53
N SER A 140 5.67 -23.93 14.07
CA SER A 140 5.54 -22.55 13.61
C SER A 140 4.55 -22.44 12.46
N ILE A 141 3.86 -21.30 12.40
CA ILE A 141 2.96 -21.02 11.27
C ILE A 141 3.81 -20.76 10.02
N THR A 142 3.44 -21.41 8.93
CA THR A 142 4.09 -21.20 7.63
C THR A 142 3.33 -20.12 6.87
N TYR A 143 3.99 -19.02 6.47
CA TYR A 143 3.36 -17.97 5.67
C TYR A 143 4.33 -17.49 4.60
N PHE A 144 3.92 -17.56 3.32
CA PHE A 144 4.73 -17.26 2.13
C PHE A 144 6.00 -18.10 1.89
N VAL A 145 6.28 -19.10 2.73
CA VAL A 145 7.50 -19.92 2.62
C VAL A 145 7.21 -21.40 2.32
N ASP A 146 5.95 -21.77 2.08
CA ASP A 146 5.57 -23.13 1.69
C ASP A 146 5.65 -23.30 0.17
N ASN A 147 6.38 -24.31 -0.31
CA ASN A 147 6.53 -24.54 -1.75
C ASN A 147 5.24 -25.04 -2.42
N VAL A 148 4.33 -25.66 -1.66
CA VAL A 148 3.07 -26.22 -2.19
C VAL A 148 1.98 -25.17 -2.18
N HIS A 149 1.92 -24.35 -1.12
CA HIS A 149 0.94 -23.29 -0.91
C HIS A 149 1.63 -21.93 -0.70
N PRO A 150 2.32 -21.39 -1.71
CA PRO A 150 3.22 -20.23 -1.56
C PRO A 150 2.53 -18.92 -1.18
N THR A 151 1.20 -18.84 -1.31
CA THR A 151 0.42 -17.62 -0.98
C THR A 151 -0.48 -17.80 0.25
N LYS A 152 -0.40 -18.96 0.93
CA LYS A 152 -1.30 -19.31 2.02
C LYS A 152 -0.57 -19.33 3.36
N MET A 153 -1.33 -19.06 4.42
CA MET A 153 -0.90 -19.26 5.79
C MET A 153 -1.30 -20.66 6.24
N ILE A 154 -0.35 -21.45 6.74
CA ILE A 154 -0.58 -22.84 7.12
C ILE A 154 -0.38 -23.03 8.63
N LEU A 155 -1.42 -23.50 9.30
CA LEU A 155 -1.39 -23.94 10.68
C LEU A 155 -1.15 -25.46 10.72
N THR A 156 -0.15 -25.89 11.48
CA THR A 156 0.10 -27.31 11.73
C THR A 156 -0.29 -27.65 13.15
N SER A 157 -1.27 -28.55 13.28
CA SER A 157 -1.79 -28.99 14.55
C SER A 157 -1.35 -30.41 14.91
N ARG A 158 -1.13 -30.61 16.21
CA ARG A 158 -0.81 -31.89 16.81
C ARG A 158 -2.09 -32.71 16.97
N LEU A 159 -2.10 -33.95 16.48
CA LEU A 159 -3.09 -34.93 16.94
C LEU A 159 -2.50 -35.72 18.10
N TYR A 160 -3.17 -35.67 19.25
CA TYR A 160 -2.83 -36.54 20.37
C TYR A 160 -3.41 -37.93 20.10
N ARG A 161 -2.61 -38.83 19.52
CA ARG A 161 -2.78 -40.25 19.81
C ARG A 161 -1.94 -40.57 21.05
N PRO A 162 -2.41 -41.43 21.95
CA PRO A 162 -1.50 -42.20 22.80
C PRO A 162 -0.69 -43.12 21.87
N ALA A 163 0.33 -42.56 21.22
CA ALA A 163 1.22 -43.33 20.37
C ALA A 163 2.19 -44.07 21.28
N THR A 164 2.36 -45.37 21.03
CA THR A 164 3.38 -46.21 21.65
C THR A 164 4.81 -45.74 21.32
N ARG A 165 4.98 -44.79 20.37
CA ARG A 165 6.25 -44.12 20.02
C ARG A 165 6.05 -42.63 19.69
N PRO A 166 6.99 -41.73 20.07
CA PRO A 166 6.91 -40.28 19.81
C PRO A 166 6.89 -39.86 18.33
N THR A 167 7.34 -40.73 17.42
CA THR A 167 7.51 -40.42 15.98
C THR A 167 6.25 -40.59 15.14
N ASP A 168 5.18 -41.16 15.70
CA ASP A 168 3.94 -41.49 14.98
C ASP A 168 2.82 -40.47 15.22
N ALA A 169 3.16 -39.28 15.73
CA ALA A 169 2.19 -38.21 15.92
C ALA A 169 1.65 -37.79 14.55
N ILE A 170 0.41 -38.18 14.26
CA ILE A 170 -0.32 -37.69 13.11
C ILE A 170 -0.42 -36.16 13.25
N GLN A 171 -0.10 -35.44 12.19
CA GLN A 171 -0.23 -33.99 12.13
C GLN A 171 -1.34 -33.64 11.15
N ARG A 172 -2.12 -32.62 11.48
CA ARG A 172 -3.09 -32.03 10.54
C ARG A 172 -2.65 -30.64 10.15
N ARG A 173 -2.82 -30.33 8.88
CA ARG A 173 -2.50 -29.02 8.30
C ARG A 173 -3.76 -28.33 7.85
N TYR A 174 -3.86 -27.04 8.14
CA TYR A 174 -4.99 -26.19 7.78
C TYR A 174 -4.50 -24.94 7.07
N ILE A 175 -5.16 -24.54 5.98
CA ILE A 175 -5.03 -23.18 5.46
C ILE A 175 -5.77 -22.27 6.43
N VAL A 176 -5.15 -21.18 6.85
CA VAL A 176 -5.78 -20.12 7.61
C VAL A 176 -6.14 -19.01 6.64
N GLU A 177 -7.44 -18.79 6.44
CA GLU A 177 -7.96 -17.77 5.55
C GLU A 177 -8.21 -16.44 6.26
N SER A 178 -8.75 -16.48 7.48
CA SER A 178 -8.96 -15.30 8.31
C SER A 178 -8.55 -15.54 9.76
N LEU A 179 -8.11 -14.46 10.40
CA LEU A 179 -7.81 -14.41 11.83
C LEU A 179 -8.97 -13.73 12.55
N ASP A 180 -9.23 -14.16 13.78
CA ASP A 180 -10.14 -13.48 14.69
C ASP A 180 -9.70 -12.03 14.95
N ILE A 181 -10.68 -11.15 15.20
CA ILE A 181 -10.47 -9.72 15.35
C ILE A 181 -9.52 -9.37 16.50
N ASP A 182 -9.58 -10.10 17.62
CA ASP A 182 -8.78 -9.83 18.81
C ASP A 182 -7.32 -10.28 18.62
N MET A 183 -7.08 -11.24 17.74
CA MET A 183 -5.73 -11.74 17.42
C MET A 183 -4.97 -10.84 16.43
N ILE A 184 -5.69 -10.07 15.58
CA ILE A 184 -5.09 -9.25 14.53
C ILE A 184 -4.07 -8.25 15.08
N PRO A 185 -4.37 -7.41 16.10
CA PRO A 185 -3.43 -6.40 16.58
C PRO A 185 -2.10 -6.97 17.04
N THR A 186 -2.12 -8.14 17.69
CA THR A 186 -0.95 -8.88 18.19
C THR A 186 -0.28 -9.77 17.14
N SER A 187 -0.71 -9.72 15.89
CA SER A 187 -0.13 -10.48 14.77
C SER A 187 0.37 -9.58 13.62
N ARG A 188 0.20 -8.26 13.74
CA ARG A 188 0.50 -7.32 12.66
C ARG A 188 1.97 -7.33 12.25
N ASN A 189 2.91 -7.43 13.20
CA ASN A 189 4.31 -7.44 12.82
C ASN A 189 4.67 -8.73 12.10
N PHE A 190 4.20 -9.89 12.56
CA PHE A 190 4.39 -11.17 11.89
C PHE A 190 3.92 -11.09 10.43
N LEU A 191 2.69 -10.65 10.20
CA LEU A 191 2.15 -10.52 8.84
C LEU A 191 3.00 -9.58 7.99
N ALA A 192 3.35 -8.40 8.50
CA ALA A 192 4.17 -7.42 7.79
C ALA A 192 5.59 -7.95 7.48
N ARG A 193 6.21 -8.68 8.41
CA ARG A 193 7.56 -9.24 8.27
C ARG A 193 7.64 -10.28 7.16
N TYR A 194 6.71 -11.22 7.13
CA TYR A 194 6.70 -12.29 6.13
C TYR A 194 6.22 -11.78 4.76
N GLN A 195 5.30 -10.82 4.71
CA GLN A 195 4.97 -10.12 3.46
C GLN A 195 6.16 -9.36 2.89
N LEU A 196 6.91 -8.65 3.75
CA LEU A 196 8.12 -7.95 3.34
C LEU A 196 9.20 -8.91 2.84
N LEU A 197 9.42 -10.03 3.57
CA LEU A 197 10.36 -11.07 3.17
C LEU A 197 10.01 -11.65 1.80
N ALA A 198 8.74 -12.03 1.60
CA ALA A 198 8.25 -12.55 0.33
C ALA A 198 8.40 -11.54 -0.81
N SER A 199 8.17 -10.25 -0.53
CA SER A 199 8.38 -9.16 -1.50
C SER A 199 9.85 -9.03 -1.89
N MET A 200 10.78 -9.13 -0.92
CA MET A 200 12.21 -9.09 -1.20
C MET A 200 12.68 -10.29 -2.02
N GLU A 201 12.21 -11.50 -1.69
CA GLU A 201 12.49 -12.71 -2.46
C GLU A 201 11.95 -12.58 -3.90
N HIS A 202 10.74 -12.05 -4.04
CA HIS A 202 10.14 -11.78 -5.34
C HIS A 202 10.96 -10.78 -6.16
N ILE A 203 11.40 -9.66 -5.57
CA ILE A 203 12.26 -8.65 -6.23
C ILE A 203 13.53 -9.31 -6.77
N VAL A 204 14.20 -10.16 -5.97
CA VAL A 204 15.43 -10.84 -6.41
C VAL A 204 15.16 -11.85 -7.52
N SER A 205 14.01 -12.54 -7.47
CA SER A 205 13.64 -13.56 -8.46
C SER A 205 13.22 -12.99 -9.82
N THR A 206 12.66 -11.78 -9.83
CA THR A 206 12.12 -11.12 -11.03
C THR A 206 13.09 -10.16 -11.69
N ASP A 207 14.16 -9.79 -10.99
CA ASP A 207 15.23 -8.97 -11.56
C ASP A 207 16.06 -9.81 -12.54
N PRO A 208 16.11 -9.45 -13.84
CA PRO A 208 16.82 -10.24 -14.86
C PRO A 208 18.35 -10.19 -14.68
N SER A 209 18.88 -9.18 -13.98
CA SER A 209 20.30 -9.05 -13.70
C SER A 209 20.50 -8.48 -12.29
N PRO A 210 20.20 -9.28 -11.25
CA PRO A 210 20.24 -8.78 -9.89
C PRO A 210 21.70 -8.50 -9.52
N PRO A 211 22.01 -7.30 -8.98
CA PRO A 211 23.36 -6.97 -8.60
C PRO A 211 23.88 -7.96 -7.54
N PRO A 212 25.21 -8.12 -7.43
CA PRO A 212 25.82 -8.89 -6.35
C PRO A 212 25.22 -8.51 -4.99
N ARG A 213 25.05 -9.48 -4.08
CA ARG A 213 24.38 -9.25 -2.78
C ARG A 213 24.97 -8.06 -2.00
N ALA A 214 26.28 -7.85 -2.11
CA ALA A 214 27.00 -6.75 -1.48
C ALA A 214 26.61 -5.34 -1.96
N LEU A 215 25.98 -5.23 -3.14
CA LEU A 215 25.52 -3.96 -3.74
C LEU A 215 24.00 -3.76 -3.59
N ARG A 216 23.30 -4.66 -2.91
CA ARG A 216 21.85 -4.54 -2.64
C ARG A 216 21.61 -3.71 -1.38
N ASP A 217 21.80 -2.40 -1.51
CA ASP A 217 21.48 -1.43 -0.48
C ASP A 217 19.97 -1.20 -0.33
N ILE A 218 19.56 -0.29 0.55
CA ILE A 218 18.14 0.00 0.77
C ILE A 218 17.47 0.57 -0.49
N GLU A 219 18.19 1.31 -1.33
CA GLU A 219 17.64 1.91 -2.54
C GLU A 219 17.32 0.85 -3.60
N TYR A 220 18.11 -0.21 -3.68
CA TYR A 220 17.78 -1.39 -4.48
C TYR A 220 16.42 -1.98 -4.09
N TRP A 221 16.18 -2.15 -2.78
CA TRP A 221 14.94 -2.74 -2.27
C TRP A 221 13.73 -1.83 -2.46
N ILE A 222 13.89 -0.52 -2.22
CA ILE A 222 12.81 0.48 -2.45
C ILE A 222 12.43 0.51 -3.93
N SER A 223 13.44 0.63 -4.80
CA SER A 223 13.21 0.72 -6.25
C SER A 223 12.62 -0.58 -6.81
N GLY A 224 13.10 -1.73 -6.31
CA GLY A 224 12.53 -3.04 -6.65
C GLY A 224 11.07 -3.17 -6.21
N TYR A 225 10.74 -2.74 -5.00
CA TYR A 225 9.36 -2.80 -4.49
C TYR A 225 8.41 -1.97 -5.35
N LEU A 226 8.78 -0.72 -5.65
CA LEU A 226 7.99 0.18 -6.50
C LEU A 226 7.83 -0.37 -7.93
N ARG A 227 8.85 -1.07 -8.46
CA ARG A 227 8.80 -1.70 -9.79
C ARG A 227 7.92 -2.94 -9.84
N CYS A 228 7.95 -3.80 -8.81
CA CYS A 228 7.21 -5.06 -8.81
C CYS A 228 5.73 -4.90 -8.40
N ARG A 229 5.40 -3.84 -7.64
CA ARG A 229 4.03 -3.58 -7.15
C ARG A 229 2.95 -3.52 -8.23
N PRO A 230 3.15 -2.89 -9.41
CA PRO A 230 2.06 -2.69 -10.36
C PRO A 230 1.43 -3.96 -10.89
N ALA A 231 2.22 -5.01 -11.13
CA ALA A 231 1.73 -6.29 -11.65
C ALA A 231 0.74 -7.00 -10.69
N ILE A 232 0.82 -6.71 -9.39
CA ILE A 232 0.03 -7.42 -8.36
C ILE A 232 -1.24 -6.63 -7.98
N GLU A 233 -1.21 -5.29 -8.03
CA GLU A 233 -2.27 -4.45 -7.46
C GLU A 233 -3.23 -3.84 -8.51
N GLN A 234 -2.86 -3.81 -9.80
CA GLN A 234 -3.65 -3.16 -10.85
C GLN A 234 -5.09 -3.70 -10.92
N HIS A 235 -5.26 -5.01 -10.69
CA HIS A 235 -6.55 -5.66 -10.75
C HIS A 235 -7.17 -5.96 -9.38
N ARG A 236 -6.48 -5.81 -8.24
CA ARG A 236 -7.00 -6.32 -6.95
C ARG A 236 -7.78 -5.29 -6.11
N ARG A 237 -9.10 -5.39 -6.00
CA ARG A 237 -9.94 -4.46 -5.20
C ARG A 237 -10.17 -4.96 -3.76
N TYR A 238 -9.64 -4.23 -2.77
CA TYR A 238 -9.81 -4.56 -1.34
C TYR A 238 -11.15 -4.10 -0.73
N ILE A 239 -11.78 -3.07 -1.30
CA ILE A 239 -13.12 -2.60 -0.89
C ILE A 239 -14.10 -2.97 -2.00
N PHE A 240 -14.74 -4.11 -1.83
CA PHE A 240 -15.84 -4.57 -2.67
C PHE A 240 -17.13 -4.41 -1.86
N ALA A 241 -18.04 -3.55 -2.33
CA ALA A 241 -19.42 -3.61 -1.92
C ALA A 241 -20.08 -4.58 -2.91
N PRO A 242 -20.56 -5.76 -2.47
CA PRO A 242 -21.47 -6.51 -3.31
C PRO A 242 -22.63 -5.58 -3.68
N PRO A 243 -23.11 -5.60 -4.94
CA PRO A 243 -24.37 -4.92 -5.27
C PRO A 243 -25.42 -5.45 -4.29
N ASP A 244 -26.17 -4.53 -3.70
CA ASP A 244 -27.13 -4.80 -2.63
C ASP A 244 -27.99 -6.04 -2.95
N ASP A 245 -28.11 -6.95 -1.98
CA ASP A 245 -28.95 -8.17 -2.02
C ASP A 245 -30.46 -7.86 -2.06
N ASP A 246 -30.86 -6.75 -2.67
CA ASP A 246 -32.26 -6.39 -2.92
C ASP A 246 -32.62 -6.75 -4.38
N ALA A 247 -32.58 -8.04 -4.70
CA ALA A 247 -33.19 -8.55 -5.91
C ALA A 247 -33.78 -9.94 -5.65
N ASP A 248 -35.09 -9.94 -5.41
CA ASP A 248 -36.00 -11.10 -5.40
C ASP A 248 -36.03 -11.87 -6.74
N ASP A 249 -35.15 -11.55 -7.69
CA ASP A 249 -35.02 -12.22 -8.98
C ASP A 249 -33.84 -13.21 -8.94
N ALA A 250 -34.12 -14.40 -8.37
CA ALA A 250 -33.19 -15.52 -8.30
C ALA A 250 -33.34 -16.53 -9.46
N ASP A 251 -34.27 -16.29 -10.40
CA ASP A 251 -34.58 -17.26 -11.48
C ASP A 251 -33.94 -16.94 -12.84
N ASP A 252 -33.25 -15.81 -13.02
CA ASP A 252 -32.64 -15.42 -14.32
C ASP A 252 -31.10 -15.29 -14.30
N ARG A 253 -30.40 -15.75 -13.25
CA ARG A 253 -28.96 -15.47 -13.06
C ARG A 253 -27.98 -16.44 -13.73
N ASP A 254 -28.46 -17.51 -14.38
CA ASP A 254 -27.58 -18.56 -14.91
C ASP A 254 -27.15 -18.37 -16.39
N ASP A 255 -27.65 -17.34 -17.09
CA ASP A 255 -27.40 -17.16 -18.54
C ASP A 255 -26.69 -15.84 -18.94
N ASP A 256 -26.07 -15.10 -18.02
CA ASP A 256 -25.15 -14.00 -18.41
C ASP A 256 -23.71 -14.52 -18.60
N PRO A 257 -23.20 -14.66 -19.83
CA PRO A 257 -21.84 -15.10 -20.10
C PRO A 257 -20.76 -14.10 -19.63
N ASN A 258 -21.15 -12.92 -19.13
CA ASN A 258 -20.26 -11.92 -18.54
C ASN A 258 -20.29 -11.88 -17.00
N HIS A 259 -20.89 -12.87 -16.31
CA HIS A 259 -20.79 -12.94 -14.86
C HIS A 259 -19.33 -13.19 -14.45
N ASP A 260 -18.66 -12.15 -13.94
CA ASP A 260 -17.25 -12.19 -13.56
C ASP A 260 -17.07 -13.16 -12.37
N PRO A 261 -16.38 -14.29 -12.55
CA PRO A 261 -16.20 -15.28 -11.49
C PRO A 261 -15.37 -14.75 -10.30
N ASN A 262 -14.70 -13.60 -10.46
CA ASN A 262 -13.91 -12.94 -9.43
C ASN A 262 -14.39 -11.49 -9.21
N PRO A 263 -15.46 -11.25 -8.42
CA PRO A 263 -16.00 -9.91 -8.17
C PRO A 263 -14.99 -8.86 -7.64
N GLY A 264 -13.81 -9.28 -7.17
CA GLY A 264 -12.71 -8.42 -6.71
C GLY A 264 -11.65 -8.05 -7.75
N GLU A 265 -11.75 -8.54 -8.99
CA GLU A 265 -10.73 -8.41 -10.04
C GLU A 265 -11.25 -7.74 -11.31
N PRO A 266 -11.43 -6.41 -11.35
CA PRO A 266 -11.85 -5.71 -12.56
C PRO A 266 -10.99 -6.08 -13.77
N THR A 267 -11.67 -6.39 -14.86
CA THR A 267 -11.09 -6.61 -16.20
C THR A 267 -10.27 -5.42 -16.69
N THR A 268 -10.60 -4.20 -16.24
CA THR A 268 -9.84 -2.98 -16.53
C THR A 268 -8.78 -2.69 -15.46
N PRO A 269 -7.51 -2.41 -15.85
CA PRO A 269 -6.45 -2.09 -14.91
C PRO A 269 -6.72 -0.73 -14.25
N ARG A 270 -6.57 -0.66 -12.94
CA ARG A 270 -6.81 0.58 -12.18
C ARG A 270 -5.55 1.41 -12.04
N TYR A 271 -5.74 2.73 -11.94
CA TYR A 271 -4.69 3.64 -11.50
C TYR A 271 -4.29 3.31 -10.06
N LEU A 272 -3.02 2.95 -9.89
CA LEU A 272 -2.47 2.68 -8.57
C LEU A 272 -2.25 4.00 -7.85
N ARG A 273 -2.53 4.01 -6.55
CA ARG A 273 -2.13 5.14 -5.70
C ARG A 273 -0.61 5.28 -5.75
N HIS A 274 -0.15 6.48 -6.06
CA HIS A 274 1.26 6.84 -5.93
C HIS A 274 1.72 6.54 -4.50
N LEU A 275 2.87 5.89 -4.37
CA LEU A 275 3.47 5.54 -3.10
C LEU A 275 4.87 6.12 -3.03
N HIS A 276 5.05 7.08 -2.13
CA HIS A 276 6.32 7.76 -1.93
C HIS A 276 7.39 6.77 -1.43
N ARG A 277 8.64 6.92 -1.89
CA ARG A 277 9.79 6.11 -1.47
C ARG A 277 9.99 6.16 0.02
N CYS A 278 9.81 7.33 0.64
CA CYS A 278 9.87 7.46 2.10
C CYS A 278 8.88 6.54 2.83
N THR A 279 7.68 6.29 2.27
CA THR A 279 6.72 5.33 2.83
C THR A 279 7.25 3.91 2.73
N VAL A 280 7.78 3.53 1.57
CA VAL A 280 8.40 2.21 1.36
C VAL A 280 9.61 2.02 2.27
N ALA A 281 10.51 3.01 2.33
CA ALA A 281 11.65 3.05 3.24
C ALA A 281 11.21 2.88 4.70
N GLY A 282 10.10 3.53 5.09
CA GLY A 282 9.48 3.38 6.40
C GLY A 282 9.00 1.94 6.66
N MET A 283 8.42 1.25 5.67
CA MET A 283 8.03 -0.15 5.79
C MET A 283 9.25 -1.06 6.02
N PHE A 284 10.32 -0.87 5.26
CA PHE A 284 11.58 -1.61 5.45
C PHE A 284 12.21 -1.30 6.81
N ALA A 285 12.27 -0.02 7.17
CA ALA A 285 12.78 0.44 8.45
C ALA A 285 12.03 -0.20 9.61
N ALA A 286 10.69 -0.26 9.57
CA ALA A 286 9.84 -0.85 10.61
C ALA A 286 10.19 -2.29 10.98
N GLN A 287 10.71 -3.08 10.03
CA GLN A 287 11.06 -4.48 10.26
C GLN A 287 12.56 -4.77 10.05
N ALA A 288 13.40 -3.75 9.95
CA ALA A 288 14.81 -3.86 9.60
C ALA A 288 15.58 -4.77 10.58
N GLU A 289 15.39 -4.58 11.89
CA GLU A 289 16.09 -5.38 12.90
C GLU A 289 15.61 -6.83 12.96
N TRP A 290 14.32 -7.08 12.71
CA TRP A 290 13.80 -8.44 12.61
C TRP A 290 14.37 -9.14 11.38
N MET A 291 14.42 -8.45 10.24
CA MET A 291 15.00 -8.99 9.01
C MET A 291 16.48 -9.35 9.23
N LEU A 292 17.26 -8.49 9.88
CA LEU A 292 18.64 -8.79 10.25
C LEU A 292 18.75 -10.06 11.12
N ALA A 293 17.90 -10.18 12.15
CA ALA A 293 17.88 -11.33 13.04
C ALA A 293 17.54 -12.63 12.30
N GLN A 294 16.59 -12.58 11.37
CA GLN A 294 16.19 -13.71 10.52
C GLN A 294 17.34 -14.14 9.59
N GLN A 295 18.02 -13.18 8.96
CA GLN A 295 19.12 -13.43 8.02
C GLN A 295 20.43 -13.87 8.73
N LEU A 296 20.56 -13.56 10.02
CA LEU A 296 21.57 -14.13 10.93
C LEU A 296 21.31 -15.60 11.29
N GLY A 297 20.22 -16.19 10.80
CA GLY A 297 19.85 -17.60 10.92
C GLY A 297 20.97 -18.59 10.50
N PRO A 298 20.82 -19.87 10.90
CA PRO A 298 21.84 -20.91 10.67
C PRO A 298 22.02 -21.28 9.19
N GLN A 299 21.09 -20.90 8.32
CA GLN A 299 21.05 -21.27 6.90
C GLN A 299 21.60 -20.14 6.02
N PRO A 300 22.92 -20.09 5.74
CA PRO A 300 23.52 -18.99 4.97
C PRO A 300 23.03 -18.95 3.51
N GLU A 301 22.64 -20.09 2.94
CA GLU A 301 22.08 -20.23 1.60
C GLU A 301 20.78 -19.45 1.40
N ARG A 302 19.97 -19.29 2.46
CA ARG A 302 18.71 -18.52 2.42
C ARG A 302 18.90 -17.01 2.57
N ARG A 303 20.14 -16.52 2.58
CA ARG A 303 20.41 -15.09 2.77
C ARG A 303 20.14 -14.28 1.50
N ILE A 304 19.24 -13.31 1.60
CA ILE A 304 18.87 -12.41 0.50
C ILE A 304 19.57 -11.04 0.58
N VAL A 305 20.04 -10.65 1.77
CA VAL A 305 20.76 -9.39 2.03
C VAL A 305 22.24 -9.62 2.34
N ASP A 306 23.07 -8.62 2.05
CA ASP A 306 24.39 -8.51 2.68
C ASP A 306 24.23 -8.07 4.14
N LEU A 307 24.74 -8.88 5.07
CA LEU A 307 24.56 -8.63 6.50
C LEU A 307 25.25 -7.35 6.98
N ARG A 308 26.34 -6.91 6.33
CA ARG A 308 27.08 -5.70 6.73
C ARG A 308 26.34 -4.45 6.28
N VAL A 309 25.90 -4.43 5.03
CA VAL A 309 25.10 -3.33 4.46
C VAL A 309 23.81 -3.18 5.26
N TRP A 310 23.12 -4.30 5.54
CA TRP A 310 21.87 -4.27 6.30
C TRP A 310 22.07 -3.88 7.77
N TYR A 311 23.19 -4.26 8.39
CA TYR A 311 23.53 -3.83 9.75
C TYR A 311 23.75 -2.31 9.83
N ALA A 312 24.43 -1.72 8.83
CA ALA A 312 24.59 -0.28 8.73
C ALA A 312 23.23 0.43 8.59
N PHE A 313 22.36 -0.08 7.72
CA PHE A 313 20.99 0.42 7.58
C PHE A 313 20.19 0.34 8.89
N CYS A 314 20.28 -0.77 9.64
CA CYS A 314 19.63 -0.88 10.95
C CYS A 314 20.13 0.18 11.95
N ALA A 315 21.43 0.49 11.93
CA ALA A 315 22.00 1.53 12.80
C ALA A 315 21.49 2.94 12.42
N GLU A 316 21.40 3.22 11.11
CA GLU A 316 20.85 4.46 10.59
C GLU A 316 19.36 4.63 10.95
N VAL A 317 18.54 3.59 10.77
CA VAL A 317 17.12 3.61 11.14
C VAL A 317 16.93 3.96 12.62
N ARG A 318 17.73 3.39 13.51
CA ARG A 318 17.71 3.72 14.95
C ARG A 318 18.07 5.17 15.22
N HIS A 319 19.09 5.68 14.52
CA HIS A 319 19.50 7.07 14.61
C HIS A 319 18.41 8.04 14.11
N ILE A 320 17.67 7.68 13.05
CA ILE A 320 16.54 8.49 12.56
C ILE A 320 15.39 8.43 13.57
N ARG A 321 15.02 7.25 14.06
CA ARG A 321 13.94 7.08 15.05
C ARG A 321 14.18 7.82 16.37
N SER A 322 15.43 8.05 16.76
CA SER A 322 15.74 8.84 17.96
C SER A 322 15.54 10.34 17.74
N LYS A 323 15.52 10.80 16.49
CA LYS A 323 15.29 12.20 16.10
C LYS A 323 13.83 12.51 15.77
N VAL A 324 13.05 11.50 15.36
CA VAL A 324 11.66 11.69 14.93
C VAL A 324 10.70 11.64 16.13
N PRO A 325 9.88 12.68 16.36
CA PRO A 325 8.88 12.70 17.43
C PRO A 325 7.87 11.55 17.29
N GLU A 326 7.29 11.10 18.40
CA GLU A 326 6.42 9.91 18.45
C GLU A 326 5.24 9.99 17.47
N SER A 327 4.67 11.18 17.27
CA SER A 327 3.57 11.43 16.33
C SER A 327 3.94 11.16 14.86
N GLY A 328 5.23 11.20 14.52
CA GLY A 328 5.71 11.00 13.16
C GLY A 328 5.70 9.54 12.69
N GLY A 329 5.72 8.57 13.61
CA GLY A 329 5.53 7.13 13.33
C GLY A 329 6.50 6.46 12.35
N TRP A 330 7.40 7.19 11.69
CA TRP A 330 8.19 6.67 10.57
C TRP A 330 9.12 5.54 11.01
N GLY A 331 9.07 4.44 10.24
CA GLY A 331 9.95 3.31 10.45
C GLY A 331 9.71 2.58 11.76
N ARG A 332 8.62 2.79 12.52
CA ARG A 332 8.39 2.08 13.79
C ARG A 332 7.52 0.81 13.56
N PRO A 333 7.87 -0.34 14.15
CA PRO A 333 7.01 -1.52 14.13
C PRO A 333 5.67 -1.27 14.83
N TYR A 334 4.65 -2.10 14.54
CA TYR A 334 3.35 -2.01 15.19
C TYR A 334 3.46 -2.25 16.70
N GLY A 335 2.76 -1.43 17.48
CA GLY A 335 2.75 -1.53 18.95
C GLY A 335 4.03 -1.04 19.63
N TYR A 336 4.91 -0.33 18.90
CA TYR A 336 6.12 0.26 19.45
C TYR A 336 5.80 1.24 20.60
N LYS A 337 6.44 1.05 21.76
CA LYS A 337 6.31 1.93 22.93
C LYS A 337 7.64 2.62 23.21
N GLU A 338 7.63 3.79 23.85
CA GLU A 338 8.84 4.54 24.25
C GLU A 338 9.74 3.73 25.21
N LYS A 339 9.19 2.75 25.94
CA LYS A 339 10.00 1.81 26.75
C LYS A 339 10.80 0.82 25.90
N ASP A 340 10.37 0.61 24.67
CA ASP A 340 11.11 -0.09 23.61
C ASP A 340 12.01 0.87 22.81
N ALA A 341 11.94 2.18 23.11
CA ALA A 341 12.89 3.14 22.59
C ALA A 341 14.30 2.76 23.02
N ASP A 342 15.23 3.17 22.18
CA ASP A 342 16.65 2.87 22.21
C ASP A 342 17.32 3.61 23.37
N ASN A 343 16.82 3.38 24.59
CA ASN A 343 17.24 3.98 25.86
C ASN A 343 18.66 3.51 26.19
N GLY A 344 19.64 4.05 25.46
CA GLY A 344 21.07 3.77 25.59
C GLY A 344 21.55 2.39 25.12
N LYS A 345 20.66 1.52 24.63
CA LYS A 345 21.04 0.15 24.23
C LYS A 345 21.64 0.12 22.84
N THR A 346 22.76 -0.60 22.73
CA THR A 346 23.39 -0.87 21.43
C THR A 346 22.43 -1.69 20.53
N LEU A 347 22.55 -1.56 19.20
CA LEU A 347 21.79 -2.38 18.23
C LEU A 347 21.91 -3.88 18.54
N LYS A 348 23.10 -4.29 18.96
CA LYS A 348 23.40 -5.63 19.43
C LYS A 348 22.53 -6.06 20.61
N GLU A 349 22.51 -5.29 21.70
CA GLU A 349 21.71 -5.60 22.89
C GLU A 349 20.22 -5.68 22.56
N PHE A 350 19.75 -4.79 21.67
CA PHE A 350 18.37 -4.80 21.22
C PHE A 350 18.02 -6.10 20.49
N ILE A 351 18.81 -6.50 19.49
CA ILE A 351 18.56 -7.72 18.71
C ILE A 351 18.63 -8.96 19.61
N GLN A 352 19.60 -9.02 20.53
CA GLN A 352 19.75 -10.11 21.49
C GLN A 352 18.53 -10.23 22.39
N LYS A 353 18.08 -9.12 22.97
CA LYS A 353 16.97 -9.12 23.91
C LYS A 353 15.63 -9.39 23.23
N LYS A 354 15.40 -8.78 22.07
CA LYS A 354 14.08 -8.81 21.39
C LYS A 354 13.87 -10.06 20.55
N PHE A 355 14.91 -10.57 19.91
CA PHE A 355 14.81 -11.71 18.98
C PHE A 355 15.59 -12.94 19.45
N PHE A 356 16.18 -12.90 20.65
CA PHE A 356 16.92 -14.01 21.27
C PHE A 356 18.10 -14.52 20.43
N VAL A 357 18.67 -13.66 19.57
CA VAL A 357 19.81 -14.03 18.71
C VAL A 357 21.06 -14.30 19.57
N PRO A 358 21.79 -15.41 19.35
CA PRO A 358 23.01 -15.71 20.10
C PRO A 358 24.09 -14.63 19.96
N ASP A 359 24.71 -14.25 21.08
CA ASP A 359 25.73 -13.20 21.14
C ASP A 359 26.94 -13.45 20.23
N SER A 360 27.33 -14.72 20.08
CA SER A 360 28.41 -15.14 19.19
C SER A 360 28.19 -14.75 17.72
N ARG A 361 26.93 -14.74 17.26
CA ARG A 361 26.59 -14.41 15.86
C ARG A 361 26.70 -12.92 15.60
N ILE A 362 26.21 -12.10 16.52
CA ILE A 362 26.27 -10.63 16.39
C ILE A 362 27.71 -10.15 16.55
N LYS A 363 28.46 -10.66 17.53
CA LYS A 363 29.89 -10.34 17.68
C LYS A 363 30.70 -10.68 16.42
N ARG A 364 30.38 -11.79 15.75
CA ARG A 364 31.03 -12.16 14.48
C ARG A 364 30.73 -11.16 13.38
N LEU A 365 29.48 -10.69 13.28
CA LEU A 365 29.08 -9.66 12.34
C LEU A 365 29.79 -8.33 12.63
N GLU A 366 29.79 -7.86 13.88
CA GLU A 366 30.48 -6.62 14.26
C GLU A 366 31.98 -6.67 13.97
N LYS A 367 32.63 -7.80 14.25
CA LYS A 367 34.05 -8.00 13.91
C LYS A 367 34.28 -7.95 12.40
N ALA A 368 33.34 -8.48 11.61
CA ALA A 368 33.42 -8.41 10.14
C ALA A 368 33.24 -6.97 9.63
N CYS A 369 32.34 -6.18 10.23
CA CYS A 369 32.15 -4.77 9.90
C CYS A 369 33.37 -3.91 10.28
N LYS A 370 34.00 -4.17 11.43
CA LYS A 370 35.21 -3.45 11.88
C LYS A 370 36.42 -3.73 10.98
N LYS A 371 36.59 -4.98 10.52
CA LYS A 371 37.73 -5.38 9.67
C LYS A 371 37.72 -4.75 8.28
N SER A 372 36.56 -4.40 7.72
CA SER A 372 36.50 -3.69 6.44
C SER A 372 36.82 -2.21 6.56
N SER A 373 36.67 -1.62 7.75
CA SER A 373 37.05 -0.22 8.01
C SER A 373 38.57 0.00 8.07
N THR A 374 39.36 -1.07 8.19
CA THR A 374 40.84 -1.01 8.30
C THR A 374 41.58 -1.26 6.98
N LEU A 375 40.91 -1.19 5.83
CA LEU A 375 41.61 -1.05 4.54
C LEU A 375 42.20 0.37 4.44
N PRO A 376 43.43 0.54 3.92
CA PRO A 376 44.14 1.82 3.99
C PRO A 376 43.37 2.87 3.20
N THR A 377 42.88 3.87 3.92
CA THR A 377 42.41 5.15 3.40
C THR A 377 43.45 5.67 2.40
N ARG A 378 43.05 5.78 1.12
CA ARG A 378 43.82 6.51 0.12
C ARG A 378 44.15 7.88 0.71
N THR A 379 45.44 8.22 0.64
CA THR A 379 46.02 9.52 0.99
C THR A 379 45.07 10.68 0.64
N PRO A 380 44.83 11.62 1.57
CA PRO A 380 44.05 12.80 1.28
C PRO A 380 44.77 13.63 0.21
N THR A 381 44.08 13.88 -0.89
CA THR A 381 44.46 14.89 -1.89
C THR A 381 44.45 16.26 -1.20
N PRO A 382 45.46 17.13 -1.43
CA PRO A 382 45.60 18.37 -0.68
C PRO A 382 44.41 19.30 -0.87
N GLU A 383 44.10 20.02 0.21
CA GLU A 383 43.12 21.11 0.30
C GLU A 383 43.19 22.02 -0.92
N ARG A 384 42.04 22.15 -1.60
CA ARG A 384 41.84 23.16 -2.63
C ARG A 384 41.20 24.36 -1.94
N GLU A 385 41.90 25.48 -2.01
CA GLU A 385 41.52 26.78 -1.46
C GLU A 385 40.06 27.14 -1.70
N ASP A 386 39.41 27.60 -0.63
CA ASP A 386 38.08 28.20 -0.60
C ASP A 386 37.97 29.32 -1.62
N THR A 387 37.38 29.00 -2.77
CA THR A 387 36.82 30.02 -3.67
C THR A 387 35.33 30.06 -3.39
N ARG A 388 34.88 31.11 -2.67
CA ARG A 388 33.45 31.42 -2.46
C ARG A 388 32.68 31.28 -3.79
N PRO A 389 31.66 30.42 -3.88
CA PRO A 389 30.77 30.46 -5.02
C PRO A 389 29.83 31.68 -4.90
N SER A 390 29.82 32.46 -5.97
CA SER A 390 28.72 33.36 -6.36
C SER A 390 27.36 32.65 -6.20
N PRO A 391 26.25 33.34 -5.86
CA PRO A 391 24.96 32.69 -5.62
C PRO A 391 24.47 31.98 -6.89
N VAL A 392 24.79 30.70 -6.99
CA VAL A 392 24.20 29.78 -7.96
C VAL A 392 22.73 29.66 -7.58
N ALA A 393 21.84 29.87 -8.56
CA ALA A 393 20.42 29.63 -8.41
C ALA A 393 20.21 28.30 -7.65
N LEU A 394 19.46 28.34 -6.54
CA LEU A 394 19.06 27.14 -5.82
C LEU A 394 18.40 26.18 -6.81
N GLN A 395 19.17 25.21 -7.34
CA GLN A 395 18.59 24.02 -7.94
C GLN A 395 17.91 23.30 -6.79
N HIS A 396 16.60 23.46 -6.70
CA HIS A 396 15.79 22.67 -5.81
C HIS A 396 15.92 21.21 -6.27
N HIS A 397 16.75 20.45 -5.55
CA HIS A 397 16.81 19.00 -5.67
C HIS A 397 15.55 18.46 -5.01
N TYR A 398 14.53 18.20 -5.82
CA TYR A 398 13.35 17.47 -5.39
C TYR A 398 13.69 15.97 -5.33
N ASP A 399 13.06 15.23 -4.41
CA ASP A 399 13.17 13.77 -4.40
C ASP A 399 12.69 13.21 -5.74
N SER A 400 13.22 12.05 -6.15
CA SER A 400 12.83 11.41 -7.41
C SER A 400 11.33 11.11 -7.52
N ASP A 401 10.61 11.15 -6.40
CA ASP A 401 9.16 10.97 -6.32
C ASP A 401 8.36 12.18 -6.83
N PHE A 402 8.99 13.35 -6.87
CA PHE A 402 8.42 14.59 -7.43
C PHE A 402 8.97 14.90 -8.82
N THR A 403 9.93 14.12 -9.31
CA THR A 403 10.34 14.18 -10.70
C THR A 403 9.46 13.21 -11.48
N ASP A 404 8.46 13.73 -12.18
CA ASP A 404 7.62 12.93 -13.05
C ASP A 404 8.50 12.16 -14.04
N ASN A 405 8.59 10.84 -13.87
CA ASN A 405 8.96 9.96 -14.96
C ASN A 405 7.82 10.04 -15.98
N LEU A 406 7.86 11.04 -16.85
CA LEU A 406 7.09 11.09 -18.08
C LEU A 406 7.55 9.93 -18.95
N SER A 407 7.06 8.73 -18.65
CA SER A 407 6.97 7.66 -19.62
C SER A 407 6.20 8.24 -20.79
N SER A 408 6.87 8.22 -21.94
CA SER A 408 6.32 8.54 -23.24
C SER A 408 5.16 7.58 -23.56
N SER A 409 3.99 7.82 -22.98
CA SER A 409 2.70 7.34 -23.47
C SER A 409 1.86 8.56 -23.77
N SER A 410 1.67 8.79 -25.06
CA SER A 410 0.71 9.71 -25.64
C SER A 410 -0.67 9.60 -24.96
N GLU A 411 -1.18 10.77 -24.59
CA GLU A 411 -2.60 11.12 -24.40
C GLU A 411 -3.34 10.48 -23.21
N ALA A 412 -3.18 11.11 -22.05
CA ALA A 412 -4.31 11.46 -21.17
C ALA A 412 -3.86 12.60 -20.25
N SER A 413 -3.98 13.84 -20.72
CA SER A 413 -3.85 15.02 -19.85
C SER A 413 -5.25 15.45 -19.44
N ASP A 414 -5.66 15.09 -18.22
CA ASP A 414 -6.68 15.83 -17.49
C ASP A 414 -6.10 17.20 -17.11
N PRO A 415 -6.75 18.32 -17.46
CA PRO A 415 -6.21 19.64 -17.19
C PRO A 415 -6.61 20.05 -15.77
N ASP A 416 -5.67 20.01 -14.83
CA ASP A 416 -5.79 20.79 -13.61
C ASP A 416 -4.63 21.80 -13.45
N SER A 417 -5.00 23.04 -13.75
CA SER A 417 -4.54 24.26 -13.08
C SER A 417 -3.05 24.63 -13.14
N THR A 418 -2.71 25.46 -14.12
CA THR A 418 -2.54 26.91 -13.89
C THR A 418 -2.34 27.69 -15.21
N SER A 419 -3.22 28.68 -15.45
CA SER A 419 -3.15 29.74 -16.48
C SER A 419 -3.54 29.44 -17.94
N ILE A 420 -4.70 28.81 -18.18
CA ILE A 420 -5.50 29.08 -19.40
C ILE A 420 -6.97 29.19 -18.99
N THR A 421 -7.35 30.31 -18.38
CA THR A 421 -8.76 30.60 -18.07
C THR A 421 -9.10 31.99 -18.56
N SER A 422 -9.44 32.10 -19.86
CA SER A 422 -10.37 33.13 -20.37
C SER A 422 -10.63 33.11 -21.88
N ILE A 423 -10.25 32.08 -22.64
CA ILE A 423 -10.55 32.02 -24.10
C ILE A 423 -11.56 30.89 -24.35
N PRO A 424 -12.73 31.16 -24.96
CA PRO A 424 -13.65 30.13 -25.39
C PRO A 424 -12.98 29.17 -26.38
N MET A 425 -13.10 27.86 -26.17
CA MET A 425 -12.52 26.81 -27.04
C MET A 425 -12.93 26.94 -28.52
N ALA A 426 -14.09 27.55 -28.80
CA ALA A 426 -14.58 27.78 -30.15
C ALA A 426 -13.69 28.74 -30.96
N ASP A 427 -13.10 29.75 -30.31
CA ASP A 427 -12.25 30.75 -30.98
C ASP A 427 -10.88 30.14 -31.34
N LEU A 428 -10.36 29.25 -30.48
CA LEU A 428 -9.09 28.55 -30.67
C LEU A 428 -9.15 27.46 -31.75
N ALA A 429 -10.33 26.95 -32.09
CA ALA A 429 -10.51 25.93 -33.13
C ALA A 429 -10.17 26.43 -34.54
N SER A 430 -10.16 27.75 -34.74
CA SER A 430 -9.79 28.40 -36.00
C SER A 430 -8.27 28.56 -36.19
N VAL A 431 -7.49 28.37 -35.13
CA VAL A 431 -6.02 28.44 -35.17
C VAL A 431 -5.46 27.06 -35.57
N PRO A 432 -4.58 26.98 -36.57
CA PRO A 432 -3.98 25.71 -36.96
C PRO A 432 -3.25 25.04 -35.78
N ALA A 433 -3.57 23.76 -35.52
CA ALA A 433 -3.07 23.01 -34.37
C ALA A 433 -1.53 22.99 -34.25
N PHE A 434 -0.81 23.06 -35.38
CA PHE A 434 0.65 23.10 -35.39
C PHE A 434 1.24 24.35 -34.73
N CYS A 435 0.47 25.43 -34.57
CA CYS A 435 0.93 26.64 -33.87
C CYS A 435 1.06 26.43 -32.36
N PHE A 436 0.43 25.39 -31.81
CA PHE A 436 0.49 25.03 -30.39
C PHE A 436 1.49 23.92 -30.09
N THR A 437 2.11 23.33 -31.12
CA THR A 437 3.14 22.30 -30.95
C THR A 437 4.53 22.93 -31.05
N ARG A 438 5.47 22.42 -30.24
CA ARG A 438 6.85 22.90 -30.28
C ARG A 438 7.47 22.62 -31.67
N PRO A 439 8.15 23.59 -32.30
CA PRO A 439 8.85 23.38 -33.55
C PRO A 439 9.81 22.19 -33.47
N SER A 440 9.79 21.31 -34.47
CA SER A 440 10.69 20.16 -34.55
C SER A 440 11.70 20.34 -35.67
N LEU A 441 12.97 20.10 -35.36
CA LEU A 441 14.06 20.01 -36.34
C LEU A 441 14.74 18.64 -36.19
N PRO A 442 14.47 17.68 -37.10
CA PRO A 442 15.07 16.36 -37.04
C PRO A 442 16.61 16.42 -37.14
N ALA A 443 17.29 15.48 -36.48
CA ALA A 443 18.75 15.41 -36.52
C ALA A 443 19.25 15.16 -37.95
N GLY A 444 20.24 15.94 -38.40
CA GLY A 444 20.83 15.83 -39.75
C GLY A 444 20.09 16.59 -40.86
N ILE A 445 18.96 17.26 -40.57
CA ILE A 445 18.24 18.08 -41.54
C ILE A 445 18.46 19.56 -41.21
N PHE A 446 19.01 20.33 -42.15
CA PHE A 446 19.30 21.76 -42.00
C PHE A 446 18.26 22.68 -42.64
N PHE A 447 17.18 22.09 -43.16
CA PHE A 447 16.10 22.78 -43.82
C PHE A 447 14.78 22.49 -43.12
N TRP A 448 14.00 23.53 -42.87
CA TRP A 448 12.68 23.42 -42.25
C TRP A 448 11.63 24.15 -43.09
N LYS A 449 10.46 23.52 -43.26
CA LYS A 449 9.31 24.12 -43.94
C LYS A 449 8.12 24.15 -42.99
N CYS A 450 7.35 25.23 -43.04
CA CYS A 450 6.13 25.34 -42.26
C CYS A 450 5.12 24.26 -42.67
N PRO A 451 4.49 23.55 -41.70
CA PRO A 451 3.48 22.53 -41.98
C PRO A 451 2.11 23.11 -42.37
N GLY A 452 1.94 24.43 -42.32
CA GLY A 452 0.69 25.09 -42.71
C GLY A 452 0.35 24.94 -44.18
N HIS A 453 -0.88 24.52 -44.47
CA HIS A 453 -1.37 24.35 -45.83
C HIS A 453 -1.44 25.72 -46.55
N GLY A 454 -0.69 25.88 -47.65
CA GLY A 454 -0.56 27.16 -48.37
C GLY A 454 0.50 28.12 -47.81
N CYS A 455 1.29 27.70 -46.82
CA CYS A 455 2.40 28.50 -46.31
C CYS A 455 3.71 28.19 -47.04
N ASP A 456 4.33 29.21 -47.64
CA ASP A 456 5.62 29.09 -48.33
C ASP A 456 6.83 29.38 -47.45
N PHE A 457 6.64 29.47 -46.12
CA PHE A 457 7.74 29.71 -45.20
C PHE A 457 8.71 28.53 -45.16
N ARG A 458 9.98 28.82 -45.45
CA ARG A 458 11.10 27.90 -45.53
C ARG A 458 12.32 28.54 -44.87
N LEU A 459 12.96 27.80 -43.99
CA LEU A 459 14.17 28.19 -43.27
C LEU A 459 15.30 27.25 -43.67
N ASP A 460 16.33 27.78 -44.33
CA ASP A 460 17.59 27.07 -44.58
C ASP A 460 18.63 27.55 -43.57
N LEU A 461 19.03 26.69 -42.62
CA LEU A 461 19.98 27.02 -41.58
C LEU A 461 21.41 27.18 -42.11
N MET A 462 21.73 26.60 -43.28
CA MET A 462 23.03 26.73 -43.94
C MET A 462 23.11 27.99 -44.81
N HIS A 463 21.97 28.43 -45.37
CA HIS A 463 21.87 29.66 -46.16
C HIS A 463 20.69 30.52 -45.69
N PRO A 464 20.78 31.13 -44.48
CA PRO A 464 19.66 31.85 -43.89
C PRO A 464 19.15 33.02 -44.75
N ASP A 465 20.01 33.61 -45.59
CA ASP A 465 19.63 34.69 -46.53
C ASP A 465 18.73 34.24 -47.69
N LYS A 466 18.70 32.93 -47.98
CA LYS A 466 17.86 32.33 -49.04
C LYS A 466 16.52 31.84 -48.49
N SER A 467 16.26 32.05 -47.20
CA SER A 467 14.99 31.72 -46.56
C SER A 467 13.89 32.63 -47.08
N SER A 468 12.65 32.14 -47.17
CA SER A 468 11.52 32.90 -47.72
C SER A 468 10.98 33.99 -46.76
N ALA A 469 11.70 34.33 -45.69
CA ALA A 469 11.22 35.18 -44.61
C ALA A 469 12.23 36.20 -44.11
N THR A 470 11.71 37.32 -43.60
CA THR A 470 12.45 38.36 -42.88
C THR A 470 12.83 37.85 -41.49
N ILE A 471 13.97 37.18 -41.39
CA ILE A 471 14.57 36.75 -40.13
C ILE A 471 15.31 37.94 -39.51
N ASP A 472 15.27 38.08 -38.17
CA ASP A 472 16.04 39.12 -37.47
C ASP A 472 17.53 39.04 -37.87
N PRO A 473 18.16 40.15 -38.32
CA PRO A 473 19.57 40.19 -38.70
C PRO A 473 20.54 39.62 -37.65
N ARG A 474 20.19 39.70 -36.36
CA ARG A 474 20.99 39.13 -35.26
C ARG A 474 21.03 37.60 -35.29
N HIS A 475 19.93 36.96 -35.69
CA HIS A 475 19.86 35.52 -35.84
C HIS A 475 20.61 35.06 -37.10
N ILE A 476 20.51 35.81 -38.21
CA ILE A 476 21.24 35.55 -39.45
C ILE A 476 22.75 35.63 -39.23
N ALA A 477 23.22 36.70 -38.57
CA ALA A 477 24.65 36.90 -38.29
C ALA A 477 25.24 35.78 -37.40
N TRP A 478 24.44 35.28 -36.45
CA TRP A 478 24.86 34.17 -35.59
C TRP A 478 24.89 32.83 -36.34
N LEU A 479 23.88 32.54 -37.18
CA LEU A 479 23.80 31.32 -37.98
C LEU A 479 24.92 31.23 -39.02
N LYS A 480 25.35 32.37 -39.58
CA LYS A 480 26.46 32.44 -40.55
C LYS A 480 27.85 32.23 -39.97
N ASN A 481 28.02 32.35 -38.65
CA ASN A 481 29.34 32.23 -38.05
C ASN A 481 29.70 30.72 -37.89
N PRO A 482 30.73 30.22 -38.60
CA PRO A 482 31.08 28.81 -38.61
C PRO A 482 31.59 28.27 -37.26
N GLN A 483 31.85 29.14 -36.28
CA GLN A 483 32.20 28.74 -34.90
C GLN A 483 31.00 28.72 -33.95
N SER A 484 29.84 29.24 -34.37
CA SER A 484 28.67 29.42 -33.50
C SER A 484 27.92 28.12 -33.23
N TRP A 485 27.99 27.15 -34.14
CA TRP A 485 27.30 25.87 -33.98
C TRP A 485 27.91 24.78 -34.88
N ARG A 486 27.86 23.51 -34.44
CA ARG A 486 28.49 22.37 -35.16
C ARG A 486 27.51 21.36 -35.73
N ASN A 487 26.32 21.21 -35.13
CA ASN A 487 25.30 20.27 -35.59
C ASN A 487 23.89 20.68 -35.10
N THR A 488 22.84 20.02 -35.61
CA THR A 488 21.44 20.33 -35.29
C THR A 488 20.97 19.87 -33.90
N ALA A 489 21.82 19.17 -33.14
CA ALA A 489 21.55 18.76 -31.76
C ALA A 489 22.06 19.79 -30.73
N GLU A 490 22.75 20.85 -31.16
CA GLU A 490 23.31 21.85 -30.27
C GLU A 490 22.22 22.70 -29.57
N PRO A 491 22.23 22.82 -28.23
CA PRO A 491 21.17 23.49 -27.48
C PRO A 491 20.93 24.95 -27.90
N ARG A 492 22.01 25.70 -28.17
CA ARG A 492 21.94 27.11 -28.58
C ARG A 492 21.34 27.30 -29.98
N LEU A 493 21.61 26.38 -30.90
CA LEU A 493 20.98 26.39 -32.22
C LEU A 493 19.48 26.10 -32.10
N ARG A 494 19.10 25.14 -31.25
CA ARG A 494 17.69 24.80 -31.02
C ARG A 494 16.91 25.95 -30.41
N GLU A 495 17.48 26.67 -29.45
CA GLU A 495 16.87 27.87 -28.87
C GLU A 495 16.64 28.97 -29.93
N ARG A 496 17.61 29.18 -30.82
CA ARG A 496 17.50 30.16 -31.90
C ARG A 496 16.52 29.74 -32.98
N PHE A 497 16.48 28.44 -33.32
CA PHE A 497 15.48 27.86 -34.21
C PHE A 497 14.07 28.03 -33.64
N ASP A 498 13.87 27.69 -32.36
CA ASP A 498 12.60 27.83 -31.67
C ASP A 498 12.12 29.30 -31.70
N ALA A 499 13.02 30.27 -31.50
CA ALA A 499 12.70 31.69 -31.59
C ALA A 499 12.24 32.14 -32.99
N ILE A 500 12.94 31.72 -34.04
CA ILE A 500 12.60 32.07 -35.44
C ILE A 500 11.24 31.46 -35.83
N VAL A 501 11.03 30.18 -35.53
CA VAL A 501 9.80 29.48 -35.90
C VAL A 501 8.61 29.94 -35.05
N SER A 502 8.79 30.21 -33.77
CA SER A 502 7.72 30.74 -32.91
C SER A 502 7.26 32.13 -33.36
N ALA A 503 8.19 32.99 -33.80
CA ALA A 503 7.85 34.28 -34.40
C ALA A 503 7.04 34.13 -35.69
N HIS A 504 7.30 33.07 -36.48
CA HIS A 504 6.49 32.74 -37.65
C HIS A 504 5.11 32.16 -37.29
N TYR A 505 5.02 31.28 -36.29
CA TYR A 505 3.73 30.74 -35.81
C TYR A 505 2.80 31.85 -35.31
N LEU A 506 3.34 32.89 -34.67
CA LEU A 506 2.55 34.08 -34.35
C LEU A 506 1.92 34.76 -35.56
N GLN A 507 2.52 34.70 -36.74
CA GLN A 507 1.92 35.27 -37.96
C GLN A 507 0.68 34.48 -38.38
N HIS A 508 0.70 33.15 -38.24
CA HIS A 508 -0.48 32.32 -38.46
C HIS A 508 -1.59 32.62 -37.45
N ILE A 509 -1.23 32.78 -36.17
CA ILE A 509 -2.22 33.09 -35.12
C ILE A 509 -2.81 34.49 -35.32
N ARG A 510 -2.00 35.48 -35.74
CA ARG A 510 -2.48 36.85 -36.03
C ARG A 510 -3.28 36.97 -37.32
N ALA A 511 -3.10 36.05 -38.27
CA ALA A 511 -3.90 36.00 -39.49
C ALA A 511 -5.33 35.49 -39.23
N VAL A 512 -5.53 34.82 -38.10
CA VAL A 512 -6.86 34.50 -37.57
C VAL A 512 -7.34 35.72 -36.80
N ASP A 513 -8.46 36.32 -37.25
CA ASP A 513 -8.99 37.58 -36.71
C ASP A 513 -9.58 37.36 -35.30
N LEU A 514 -8.73 37.46 -34.28
CA LEU A 514 -9.06 37.26 -32.88
C LEU A 514 -9.07 38.60 -32.13
N ASP A 515 -10.11 38.84 -31.31
CA ASP A 515 -10.30 40.06 -30.49
C ASP A 515 -9.32 40.20 -29.29
N TYR A 516 -8.20 39.48 -29.34
CA TYR A 516 -7.22 39.39 -28.26
C TYR A 516 -5.87 40.00 -28.68
N GLU A 517 -5.24 40.69 -27.75
CA GLU A 517 -3.85 41.13 -27.85
C GLU A 517 -2.92 39.96 -27.48
N ILE A 518 -2.06 39.55 -28.41
CA ILE A 518 -1.18 38.39 -28.27
C ILE A 518 0.21 38.89 -27.88
N VAL A 519 0.64 38.59 -26.65
CA VAL A 519 1.95 38.96 -26.10
C VAL A 519 2.80 37.72 -25.91
N LEU A 520 4.03 37.74 -26.41
CA LEU A 520 4.98 36.64 -26.28
C LEU A 520 6.00 36.99 -25.18
N GLU A 521 5.82 36.41 -23.99
CA GLU A 521 6.74 36.56 -22.87
C GLU A 521 7.45 35.23 -22.60
N ALA A 522 8.78 35.25 -22.58
CA ALA A 522 9.61 34.10 -22.20
C ALA A 522 9.21 32.76 -22.89
N GLN A 523 8.98 32.81 -24.21
CA GLN A 523 8.57 31.65 -25.04
C GLN A 523 7.16 31.11 -24.74
N ARG A 524 6.32 31.86 -24.02
CA ARG A 524 4.90 31.58 -23.81
C ARG A 524 4.05 32.62 -24.51
N ILE A 525 3.03 32.16 -25.24
CA ILE A 525 2.03 33.01 -25.86
C ILE A 525 0.95 33.28 -24.83
N THR A 526 0.72 34.56 -24.51
CA THR A 526 -0.34 35.01 -23.61
C THR A 526 -1.35 35.85 -24.39
N PHE A 527 -2.64 35.66 -24.10
CA PHE A 527 -3.74 36.36 -24.75
C PHE A 527 -4.40 37.31 -23.75
N SER A 528 -4.49 38.59 -24.10
CA SER A 528 -5.11 39.64 -23.30
C SER A 528 -6.34 40.16 -24.03
N ARG A 529 -7.51 40.17 -23.39
CA ARG A 529 -8.75 40.68 -24.00
C ARG A 529 -8.69 42.21 -24.05
N LYS A 530 -8.91 42.82 -25.22
CA LYS A 530 -8.98 44.29 -25.34
C LYS A 530 -10.10 44.80 -24.42
N ARG A 531 -9.77 45.57 -23.37
CA ARG A 531 -10.75 46.05 -22.38
C ARG A 531 -11.72 47.06 -23.00
N ALA A 532 -13.01 46.90 -22.71
CA ALA A 532 -14.02 47.94 -22.87
C ALA A 532 -13.99 48.92 -21.66
N PRO A 533 -14.29 50.22 -21.84
CA PRO A 533 -14.19 51.23 -20.78
C PRO A 533 -15.23 51.02 -19.67
N THR A 534 -14.81 51.14 -18.40
CA THR A 534 -15.62 50.84 -17.20
C THR A 534 -16.16 52.13 -16.54
N PRO A 535 -17.42 52.17 -16.04
CA PRO A 535 -17.97 53.34 -15.33
C PRO A 535 -17.71 53.34 -13.81
N GLU A 536 -17.70 54.54 -13.24
CA GLU A 536 -17.24 54.96 -11.89
C GLU A 536 -18.09 54.45 -10.71
N ARG A 537 -17.46 54.12 -9.57
CA ARG A 537 -18.12 53.68 -8.31
C ARG A 537 -17.88 54.67 -7.16
N THR A 538 -18.93 54.95 -6.39
CA THR A 538 -18.99 55.86 -5.21
C THR A 538 -18.35 55.28 -3.92
N PRO A 539 -17.89 56.14 -2.97
CA PRO A 539 -17.10 55.72 -1.79
C PRO A 539 -17.93 55.53 -0.49
N PRO A 540 -17.38 54.84 0.55
CA PRO A 540 -18.08 54.53 1.81
C PRO A 540 -17.81 55.54 2.96
N PRO A 541 -18.61 55.52 4.07
CA PRO A 541 -18.58 56.55 5.12
C PRO A 541 -17.64 56.24 6.31
N PRO A 542 -17.34 57.23 7.20
CA PRO A 542 -16.26 57.14 8.19
C PRO A 542 -16.67 56.66 9.61
N PRO A 543 -15.70 56.29 10.49
CA PRO A 543 -15.94 55.61 11.77
C PRO A 543 -16.17 56.54 12.98
N ARG A 544 -16.92 56.06 13.98
CA ARG A 544 -17.23 56.76 15.26
C ARG A 544 -16.21 56.51 16.38
N LYS A 545 -16.00 57.54 17.21
CA LYS A 545 -15.04 57.63 18.34
C LYS A 545 -15.48 56.86 19.60
N LYS A 546 -14.49 56.36 20.34
CA LYS A 546 -14.59 55.72 21.68
C LYS A 546 -14.71 56.75 22.80
N ILE A 547 -15.49 56.46 23.84
CA ILE A 547 -15.49 57.14 25.14
C ILE A 547 -15.14 56.10 26.23
N LYS A 548 -14.22 56.49 27.11
CA LYS A 548 -13.71 55.84 28.35
C LYS A 548 -14.35 56.64 29.51
N VAL A 549 -14.67 56.19 30.72
CA VAL A 549 -14.01 55.49 31.86
C VAL A 549 -15.19 55.14 32.83
N GLU A 550 -15.15 54.27 33.85
CA GLU A 550 -14.36 54.33 35.10
C GLU A 550 -14.63 53.09 35.99
N GLU A 551 -13.69 52.87 36.90
CA GLU A 551 -13.28 51.69 37.71
C GLU A 551 -13.98 51.72 39.11
N VAL A 552 -14.23 50.63 39.85
CA VAL A 552 -13.39 50.05 40.96
C VAL A 552 -14.31 49.06 41.72
N GLU A 553 -14.11 47.74 41.62
CA GLU A 553 -13.53 46.77 42.61
C GLU A 553 -14.55 46.12 43.63
N PRO A 554 -14.16 45.15 44.51
CA PRO A 554 -14.32 43.72 44.24
C PRO A 554 -14.95 42.95 45.43
N THR A 555 -15.35 41.67 45.31
CA THR A 555 -15.18 40.66 46.39
C THR A 555 -15.64 39.24 46.01
N THR A 556 -14.67 38.31 46.10
CA THR A 556 -14.70 36.98 46.76
C THR A 556 -15.91 36.03 46.63
N HIS A 557 -15.71 34.83 46.07
CA HIS A 557 -15.49 33.55 46.78
C HIS A 557 -15.70 32.32 45.84
N TYR A 558 -14.72 31.41 45.84
CA TYR A 558 -14.71 30.04 45.30
C TYR A 558 -15.76 29.12 46.02
N PRO A 559 -15.94 27.78 45.75
CA PRO A 559 -15.34 26.85 44.77
C PRO A 559 -16.32 25.81 44.11
N ARG A 560 -15.78 25.11 43.08
CA ARG A 560 -15.81 23.67 42.72
C ARG A 560 -16.88 22.67 43.28
N LEU A 561 -17.33 21.81 42.35
CA LEU A 561 -17.43 20.32 42.34
C LEU A 561 -18.82 19.62 42.31
N SER A 562 -18.93 18.72 41.32
CA SER A 562 -19.37 17.31 41.40
C SER A 562 -20.83 16.87 41.10
N ARG A 563 -20.92 16.03 40.06
CA ARG A 563 -21.69 14.77 39.83
C ARG A 563 -22.97 14.49 40.65
N SER A 564 -24.07 14.11 39.97
CA SER A 564 -24.58 12.72 39.75
C SER A 564 -26.02 12.77 39.18
N ARG A 565 -26.35 12.10 38.05
CA ARG A 565 -27.02 10.79 37.89
C ARG A 565 -28.39 10.61 38.60
N GLN A 566 -29.47 10.47 37.81
CA GLN A 566 -30.48 9.36 37.74
C GLN A 566 -31.77 9.87 37.05
N SER A 567 -32.25 9.24 35.96
CA SER A 567 -33.34 8.21 35.90
C SER A 567 -34.70 8.78 36.36
N SER A 568 -35.84 8.73 35.66
CA SER A 568 -36.48 7.66 34.86
C SER A 568 -37.77 8.17 34.18
N ASN A 569 -38.36 7.32 33.30
CA ASN A 569 -39.78 7.18 32.92
C ASN A 569 -40.27 7.69 31.54
N ARG A 570 -40.65 6.70 30.71
CA ARG A 570 -41.62 6.69 29.57
C ARG A 570 -43.07 6.58 30.13
N PRO A 571 -44.21 6.59 29.36
CA PRO A 571 -44.40 6.46 27.89
C PRO A 571 -45.52 7.35 27.20
N THR A 572 -45.46 7.47 25.84
CA THR A 572 -46.49 7.58 24.74
C THR A 572 -47.92 8.18 24.92
N PRO A 573 -48.78 8.40 23.87
CA PRO A 573 -48.63 8.57 22.39
C PRO A 573 -49.48 9.76 21.80
N GLY A 574 -49.40 10.00 20.48
CA GLY A 574 -50.60 10.33 19.70
C GLY A 574 -50.62 11.57 18.79
N ALA A 575 -51.02 11.31 17.53
CA ALA A 575 -51.79 12.15 16.61
C ALA A 575 -51.09 13.15 15.65
N SER A 576 -50.94 12.65 14.42
CA SER A 576 -51.16 13.25 13.08
C SER A 576 -51.84 14.63 12.94
N ARG A 577 -51.32 15.45 11.99
CA ARG A 577 -51.96 15.99 10.76
C ARG A 577 -51.07 17.10 10.13
N VAL A 578 -50.60 17.00 8.86
CA VAL A 578 -51.23 17.49 7.59
C VAL A 578 -51.34 19.04 7.57
N PHE A 579 -50.93 19.87 6.60
CA PHE A 579 -50.23 19.81 5.30
C PHE A 579 -50.09 21.28 4.78
N ILE A 580 -49.27 21.51 3.74
CA ILE A 580 -49.29 22.62 2.74
C ILE A 580 -48.76 23.98 3.27
N ARG A 581 -47.72 24.60 2.69
CA ARG A 581 -47.38 24.81 1.27
C ARG A 581 -45.94 24.44 0.93
#